data_AF-A0A5J5IAT6-F1
#
_entry.id   AF-A0A5J5IAT6-F1
#
_cell.length_a   1.000
_cell.length_b   1.000
_cell.length_c   1.000
_cell.angle_alpha   90.00
_cell.angle_beta   90.00
_cell.angle_gamma   90.00
#
_symmetry.space_group_name_H-M   'P 1'
#
loop_
_entity.id
_entity.type
_entity.pdbx_description
1 polymer ?
#
loop_
_entity_poly.entity_id
_entity_poly.type
_entity_poly.pdbx_seq_one_letter_code
_entity_poly.pdbx_strand_id
1 'polypeptide(L)'
;MINGEKIKIYKNYNGDIDGWAKTSKKNERAIMDDSDWYLVESLIQDIKIVKKGLGSSDYSNDVYERLNKNCDSAETVEKLKALAENDEAPRKETFSNKIINIFKRRRRDIP
;
A
#
# COMPACT_ATOMS: atom_id res chain seq x y z
N MET A 1 16.52 7.03 -5.06
CA MET A 1 15.26 7.31 -5.78
C MET A 1 14.54 5.99 -6.02
N ILE A 2 13.24 5.96 -5.80
CA ILE A 2 12.36 4.82 -6.02
C ILE A 2 12.06 4.71 -7.51
N ASN A 3 12.15 3.50 -8.04
CA ASN A 3 11.87 3.19 -9.45
C ASN A 3 10.93 1.98 -9.54
N GLY A 4 10.52 1.64 -10.76
CA GLY A 4 9.64 0.51 -11.01
C GLY A 4 10.19 -0.85 -10.54
N GLU A 5 11.51 -1.05 -10.54
CA GLU A 5 12.14 -2.31 -10.10
C GLU A 5 12.05 -2.49 -8.59
N LYS A 6 12.31 -1.42 -7.83
CA LYS A 6 12.12 -1.40 -6.37
C LYS A 6 10.69 -1.71 -5.98
N ILE A 7 9.72 -1.11 -6.68
CA ILE A 7 8.30 -1.42 -6.46
C ILE A 7 7.98 -2.89 -6.75
N LYS A 8 8.57 -3.47 -7.80
CA LYS A 8 8.40 -4.89 -8.13
C LYS A 8 8.98 -5.80 -7.05
N ILE A 9 10.16 -5.48 -6.53
CA ILE A 9 10.77 -6.21 -5.40
C ILE A 9 9.84 -6.12 -4.19
N TYR A 10 9.46 -4.92 -3.75
CA TYR A 10 8.55 -4.72 -2.62
C TYR A 10 7.26 -5.57 -2.75
N LYS A 11 6.66 -5.57 -3.94
CA LYS A 11 5.46 -6.35 -4.25
C LYS A 11 5.69 -7.86 -4.17
N ASN A 12 6.81 -8.38 -4.66
CA ASN A 12 7.10 -9.82 -4.64
C ASN A 12 7.13 -10.40 -3.23
N TYR A 13 7.50 -9.58 -2.25
CA TYR A 13 7.55 -9.94 -0.84
C TYR A 13 6.32 -9.46 -0.07
N ASN A 14 5.30 -8.90 -0.73
CA ASN A 14 4.08 -8.38 -0.11
C ASN A 14 4.33 -7.42 1.06
N GLY A 15 5.38 -6.59 0.99
CA GLY A 15 5.75 -5.69 2.08
C GLY A 15 6.38 -6.37 3.31
N ASP A 16 6.67 -7.67 3.27
CA ASP A 16 7.41 -8.38 4.33
C ASP A 16 8.92 -8.11 4.24
N ILE A 17 9.38 -7.10 4.99
CA ILE A 17 10.80 -6.72 5.06
C ILE A 17 11.66 -7.85 5.64
N ASP A 18 11.14 -8.60 6.62
CA ASP A 18 11.88 -9.71 7.23
C ASP A 18 12.06 -10.85 6.22
N GLY A 19 11.02 -11.16 5.46
CA GLY A 19 11.04 -12.11 4.36
C GLY A 19 12.07 -11.73 3.31
N TRP A 20 12.06 -10.48 2.86
CA TRP A 20 13.06 -9.96 1.92
C TRP A 20 14.48 -9.97 2.50
N ALA A 21 14.67 -9.50 3.73
CA ALA A 21 15.97 -9.44 4.39
C ALA A 21 16.58 -10.83 4.60
N LYS A 22 15.77 -11.89 4.73
CA LYS A 22 16.25 -13.27 4.90
C LYS A 22 16.44 -14.03 3.59
N THR A 23 15.59 -13.78 2.59
CA THR A 23 15.49 -14.67 1.41
C THR A 23 15.84 -14.01 0.07
N SER A 24 16.08 -12.70 0.04
CA SER A 24 16.37 -11.99 -1.21
C SER A 24 17.67 -12.39 -1.87
N LYS A 25 17.61 -12.40 -3.21
CA LYS A 25 18.74 -12.74 -4.08
C LYS A 25 19.73 -11.58 -4.15
N LYS A 26 20.99 -11.90 -4.49
CA LYS A 26 22.06 -10.90 -4.60
C LYS A 26 21.75 -9.76 -5.58
N ASN A 27 21.06 -10.06 -6.69
CA ASN A 27 20.63 -9.05 -7.65
C ASN A 27 19.53 -8.12 -7.11
N GLU A 28 18.61 -8.64 -6.30
CA GLU A 28 17.57 -7.83 -5.66
C GLU A 28 18.17 -6.88 -4.61
N ARG A 29 19.15 -7.36 -3.83
CA ARG A 29 19.90 -6.54 -2.86
C ARG A 29 20.79 -5.48 -3.50
N ALA A 30 21.14 -5.64 -4.78
CA ALA A 30 21.87 -4.62 -5.52
C ALA A 30 20.95 -3.47 -5.98
N ILE A 31 19.63 -3.72 -6.04
CA ILE A 31 18.63 -2.78 -6.54
C ILE A 31 17.89 -2.10 -5.38
N MET A 32 17.63 -2.84 -4.30
CA MET A 32 16.88 -2.39 -3.13
C MET A 32 17.74 -2.52 -1.88
N ASP A 33 17.73 -1.49 -1.03
CA ASP A 33 18.23 -1.54 0.33
C ASP A 33 17.10 -1.29 1.36
N ASP A 34 17.43 -1.43 2.65
CA ASP A 34 16.47 -1.23 3.75
C ASP A 34 15.88 0.19 3.74
N SER A 35 16.68 1.21 3.38
CA SER A 35 16.24 2.60 3.36
C SER A 35 15.22 2.87 2.25
N ASP A 36 15.42 2.28 1.08
CA ASP A 36 14.47 2.29 -0.02
C ASP A 36 13.18 1.57 0.36
N TRP A 37 13.28 0.46 1.11
CA TRP A 37 12.11 -0.27 1.58
C TRP A 37 11.23 0.58 2.49
N TYR A 38 11.82 1.17 3.53
CA TYR A 38 11.10 2.04 4.45
C TYR A 38 10.53 3.27 3.75
N LEU A 39 11.22 3.79 2.74
CA LEU A 39 10.71 4.89 1.93
C LEU A 39 9.47 4.48 1.12
N VAL A 40 9.48 3.30 0.49
CA VAL A 40 8.30 2.77 -0.21
C VAL A 40 7.12 2.59 0.76
N GLU A 41 7.36 2.00 1.93
CA GLU A 41 6.33 1.78 2.94
C GLU A 41 5.73 3.11 3.45
N SER A 42 6.58 4.09 3.76
CA SER A 42 6.17 5.43 4.19
C SER A 42 5.31 6.13 3.13
N LEU A 43 5.73 6.07 1.86
CA LEU A 43 4.97 6.68 0.76
C LEU A 43 3.61 6.00 0.56
N ILE A 44 3.54 4.67 0.69
CA ILE A 44 2.27 3.92 0.64
C ILE A 44 1.34 4.36 1.78
N GLN A 45 1.86 4.51 3.00
CA GLN A 45 1.08 4.97 4.14
C GLN A 45 0.57 6.40 3.95
N ASP A 46 1.44 7.30 3.51
CA ASP A 46 1.10 8.69 3.20
C ASP A 46 -0.03 8.78 2.17
N ILE A 47 0.06 8.03 1.08
CA ILE A 47 -1.00 7.95 0.05
C ILE A 47 -2.32 7.48 0.68
N LYS A 48 -2.29 6.47 1.55
CA LYS A 48 -3.51 5.97 2.24
C LYS A 48 -4.13 7.05 3.12
N ILE A 49 -3.33 7.85 3.83
CA ILE A 49 -3.83 8.94 4.70
C ILE A 49 -4.51 10.02 3.86
N VAL A 50 -3.84 10.50 2.80
CA VAL A 50 -4.37 11.53 1.89
C VAL A 50 -5.65 11.04 1.23
N LYS A 51 -5.66 9.81 0.69
CA LYS A 51 -6.82 9.23 0.01
C LYS A 51 -8.03 9.10 0.94
N LYS A 52 -7.82 8.81 2.22
CA LYS A 52 -8.90 8.71 3.22
C LYS A 52 -9.38 10.06 3.74
N GLY A 53 -8.80 11.17 3.28
CA GLY A 53 -9.11 12.51 3.78
C GLY A 53 -8.73 12.70 5.26
N LEU A 54 -7.77 11.92 5.76
CA LEU A 54 -7.32 11.97 7.15
C LEU A 54 -6.19 12.98 7.36
N GLY A 55 -5.63 13.54 6.29
CA GLY A 55 -4.60 14.58 6.32
C GLY A 55 -5.15 15.99 6.10
N SER A 56 -4.43 17.00 6.57
CA SER A 56 -4.69 18.40 6.21
C SER A 56 -4.35 18.68 4.74
N SER A 57 -4.74 19.86 4.25
CA SER A 57 -4.32 20.35 2.94
C SER A 57 -2.79 20.43 2.84
N ASP A 58 -2.14 20.94 3.88
CA ASP A 58 -0.69 21.13 3.90
C ASP A 58 0.03 19.78 3.91
N TYR A 59 -0.47 18.81 4.67
CA TYR A 59 0.05 17.45 4.65
C TYR A 59 -0.12 16.80 3.26
N SER A 60 -1.26 17.02 2.61
CA SER A 60 -1.48 16.48 1.26
C SER A 60 -0.48 17.06 0.25
N ASN A 61 -0.22 18.37 0.31
CA ASN A 61 0.78 19.02 -0.54
C ASN A 61 2.20 18.49 -0.28
N ASP A 62 2.58 18.35 0.99
CA ASP A 62 3.86 17.77 1.40
C ASP A 62 4.02 16.32 0.91
N VAL A 63 2.96 15.50 0.97
CA VAL A 63 2.96 14.16 0.38
C VAL A 63 3.19 14.19 -1.14
N TYR A 64 2.54 15.10 -1.87
CA TYR A 64 2.77 15.25 -3.31
C TYR A 64 4.22 15.66 -3.63
N GLU A 65 4.80 16.57 -2.85
CA GLU A 65 6.20 16.97 -2.99
C GLU A 65 7.16 15.81 -2.69
N ARG A 66 6.91 15.04 -1.62
CA ARG A 66 7.68 13.84 -1.30
C ARG A 66 7.62 12.81 -2.41
N LEU A 67 6.45 12.56 -2.99
CA LEU A 67 6.29 11.62 -4.10
C LEU A 67 7.12 12.05 -5.32
N ASN A 68 7.03 13.33 -5.70
CA ASN A 68 7.78 13.88 -6.84
C ASN A 68 9.29 13.88 -6.61
N LYS A 69 9.74 14.13 -5.37
CA LYS A 69 11.17 14.16 -5.03
C LYS A 69 11.80 12.77 -4.98
N ASN A 70 11.05 11.77 -4.51
CA ASN A 70 11.58 10.45 -4.22
C ASN A 70 11.36 9.42 -5.31
N CYS A 71 10.44 9.66 -6.26
CA CYS A 71 10.19 8.75 -7.38
C CYS A 71 10.90 9.22 -8.66
N ASP A 72 11.33 8.28 -9.48
CA ASP A 72 12.03 8.54 -10.75
C ASP A 72 11.13 9.03 -11.88
N SER A 73 9.83 8.73 -11.78
CA SER A 73 8.87 8.97 -12.85
C SER A 73 7.45 9.03 -12.31
N ALA A 74 6.56 9.66 -13.08
CA ALA A 74 5.12 9.64 -12.81
C ALA A 74 4.57 8.21 -12.83
N GLU A 75 5.11 7.31 -13.66
CA GLU A 75 4.71 5.90 -13.72
C GLU A 75 4.96 5.17 -12.39
N THR A 76 6.11 5.43 -11.76
CA THR A 76 6.45 4.88 -10.43
C THR A 76 5.47 5.38 -9.36
N VAL A 77 5.08 6.65 -9.41
CA VAL A 77 4.06 7.22 -8.51
C VAL A 77 2.71 6.51 -8.69
N GLU A 78 2.27 6.28 -9.93
CA GLU A 78 1.02 5.57 -10.20
C GLU A 78 1.06 4.11 -9.71
N LYS A 79 2.21 3.43 -9.83
CA LYS A 79 2.38 2.08 -9.27
C LYS A 79 2.29 2.07 -7.73
N LEU A 80 2.86 3.07 -7.05
CA LEU A 80 2.74 3.21 -5.59
C LEU A 80 1.29 3.47 -5.17
N LYS A 81 0.59 4.35 -5.89
CA LYS A 81 -0.85 4.57 -5.66
C LYS A 81 -1.62 3.26 -5.80
N ALA A 82 -1.43 2.52 -6.90
CA ALA A 82 -2.08 1.24 -7.08
C ALA A 82 -1.78 0.24 -5.94
N LEU A 83 -0.57 0.19 -5.41
CA LEU A 83 -0.25 -0.64 -4.23
C LEU A 83 -1.01 -0.19 -2.99
N ALA A 84 -1.11 1.11 -2.75
CA ALA A 84 -1.87 1.67 -1.64
C ALA A 84 -3.37 1.33 -1.71
N GLU A 85 -3.91 1.15 -2.92
CA GLU A 85 -5.30 0.74 -3.16
C GLU A 85 -5.53 -0.77 -3.00
N ASN A 86 -4.61 -1.59 -3.48
CA ASN A 86 -4.76 -3.05 -3.46
C ASN A 86 -4.62 -3.68 -2.06
N ASP A 87 -4.11 -2.93 -1.08
CA ASP A 87 -4.12 -3.32 0.33
C ASP A 87 -5.53 -3.25 0.95
N GLU A 88 -6.52 -2.71 0.23
CA GLU A 88 -7.93 -3.01 0.46
C GLU A 88 -8.24 -4.43 -0.05
N ALA A 89 -7.61 -5.45 0.54
CA ALA A 89 -8.25 -6.76 0.60
C ALA A 89 -9.69 -6.53 1.13
N PRO A 90 -10.73 -7.20 0.59
CA PRO A 90 -12.07 -7.08 1.15
C PRO A 90 -11.92 -7.39 2.64
N ARG A 91 -12.21 -6.40 3.51
CA ARG A 91 -12.14 -6.53 4.97
C ARG A 91 -12.59 -7.95 5.28
N LYS A 92 -11.68 -8.85 5.68
CA LYS A 92 -12.00 -10.26 5.97
C LYS A 92 -13.32 -10.21 6.68
N GLU A 93 -14.36 -10.83 6.12
CA GLU A 93 -15.74 -10.66 6.57
C GLU A 93 -15.74 -10.80 8.09
N THR A 94 -15.76 -9.68 8.81
CA THR A 94 -15.56 -9.73 10.26
C THR A 94 -16.76 -10.48 10.81
N PHE A 95 -16.60 -11.20 11.91
CA PHE A 95 -17.70 -11.96 12.49
C PHE A 95 -18.97 -11.09 12.64
N SER A 96 -18.78 -9.82 12.99
CA SER A 96 -19.81 -8.78 13.02
C SER A 96 -20.48 -8.53 11.66
N ASN A 97 -19.70 -8.39 10.57
CA ASN A 97 -20.24 -8.18 9.23
C ASN A 97 -20.93 -9.44 8.68
N LYS A 98 -20.42 -10.62 8.98
CA LYS A 98 -21.05 -11.91 8.64
C LYS A 98 -22.40 -12.05 9.34
N ILE A 99 -22.48 -11.72 10.63
CA ILE A 99 -23.73 -11.72 11.39
C ILE A 99 -24.71 -10.70 10.80
N ILE A 100 -24.30 -9.46 10.55
CA ILE A 100 -25.18 -8.43 9.97
C ILE A 100 -25.74 -8.88 8.60
N ASN A 101 -24.92 -9.50 7.74
CA ASN A 101 -25.38 -10.01 6.44
C ASN A 101 -26.34 -11.19 6.57
N ILE A 102 -26.11 -12.12 7.51
CA ILE A 102 -27.03 -13.23 7.80
C ILE A 102 -28.38 -12.68 8.28
N PHE A 103 -28.37 -11.71 9.22
CA PHE A 103 -29.60 -11.09 9.72
C PHE A 103 -30.35 -10.30 8.63
N LYS A 104 -29.64 -9.58 7.75
CA LYS A 104 -30.24 -8.85 6.62
C LYS A 104 -30.80 -9.76 5.52
N ARG A 105 -30.27 -10.97 5.35
CA ARG A 105 -30.86 -11.97 4.45
C ARG A 105 -32.14 -12.56 5.04
N ARG A 106 -32.10 -12.97 6.31
CA ARG A 106 -33.25 -13.61 7.00
C ARG A 106 -34.48 -12.71 7.13
N ARG A 107 -34.31 -11.38 7.13
CA ARG A 107 -35.41 -10.40 7.24
C ARG A 107 -36.12 -10.10 5.92
N ARG A 108 -35.59 -10.56 4.78
CA ARG A 108 -36.18 -10.35 3.44
C ARG A 108 -37.13 -11.47 3.01
N ASP A 109 -37.18 -12.56 3.78
CA ASP A 109 -37.98 -13.76 3.47
C ASP A 109 -39.22 -13.89 4.38
N ILE A 110 -39.66 -12.80 5.02
CA ILE A 110 -40.91 -12.76 5.78
C ILE A 110 -41.92 -11.96 4.94
N PRO A 111 -42.96 -12.60 4.36
CA PRO A 111 -44.02 -11.88 3.66
C PRO A 111 -44.84 -10.97 4.59
#